data_AF-A0A9D1VP85-F1
#
_entry.id   AF-A0A9D1VP85-F1
#
_cell.length_a   1.000
_cell.length_b   1.000
_cell.length_c   1.000
_cell.angle_alpha   90.00
_cell.angle_beta   90.00
_cell.angle_gamma   90.00
#
_symmetry.space_group_name_H-M   'P 1'
#
loop_
_entity.id
_entity.type
_entity.pdbx_description
1 polymer ?
#
loop_
_entity_poly.entity_id
_entity_poly.type
_entity_poly.pdbx_seq_one_letter_code
_entity_poly.pdbx_strand_id
1 'polypeptide(L)'
;MTDSIRIKVSTQELQAASGQTASTLQEMKTAFSVIGQAVDRSKGYWQGEAAENHRKVYGDMKETVSEILNRIQEHVDDLQTMAQTYEEGEEAVKELAADLPSDVII
;
A
#
# COMPACT_ATOMS: atom_id res chain seq x y z
N MET A 1 27.18 19.35 5.13
CA MET A 1 26.38 18.45 5.98
C MET A 1 25.64 17.50 5.05
N THR A 2 26.26 16.37 4.68
CA THR A 2 25.54 15.27 4.03
C THR A 2 24.96 14.44 5.15
N ASP A 3 23.73 14.76 5.55
CA ASP A 3 23.00 13.93 6.49
C ASP A 3 22.81 12.58 5.80
N SER A 4 23.50 11.56 6.29
CA SER A 4 23.47 10.23 5.70
C SER A 4 22.10 9.63 5.98
N ILE A 5 21.24 9.59 4.96
CA ILE A 5 19.96 8.91 5.03
C ILE A 5 20.25 7.43 5.34
N ARG A 6 20.05 7.06 6.60
CA ARG A 6 20.21 5.68 7.07
C ARG A 6 18.83 5.05 7.13
N ILE A 7 18.53 4.15 6.19
CA ILE A 7 17.34 3.31 6.32
C ILE A 7 17.55 2.38 7.52
N LYS A 8 16.55 2.34 8.41
CA LYS A 8 16.57 1.55 9.66
C LYS A 8 16.16 0.08 9.46
N VAL A 9 15.73 -0.27 8.26
CA VAL A 9 15.16 -1.56 7.84
C VAL A 9 15.78 -1.95 6.49
N SER A 10 15.93 -3.24 6.22
CA SER A 10 16.43 -3.69 4.91
C SER A 10 15.40 -3.44 3.81
N THR A 11 15.86 -3.30 2.56
CA THR A 11 14.99 -3.25 1.38
C THR A 11 14.12 -4.50 1.26
N GLN A 12 14.65 -5.67 1.62
CA GLN A 12 13.89 -6.92 1.64
C GLN A 12 12.76 -6.89 2.68
N GLU A 13 13.00 -6.37 3.88
CA GLU A 13 11.96 -6.22 4.90
C GLU A 13 10.86 -5.23 4.45
N LEU A 14 11.25 -4.15 3.78
CA LEU A 14 10.29 -3.19 3.19
C LEU A 14 9.41 -3.84 2.12
N GLN A 15 9.99 -4.60 1.20
CA GLN A 15 9.26 -5.34 0.17
C GLN A 15 8.32 -6.38 0.77
N ALA A 16 8.79 -7.16 1.74
CA ALA A 16 7.99 -8.19 2.39
C ALA A 16 6.79 -7.57 3.14
N ALA A 17 7.02 -6.51 3.91
CA ALA A 17 5.97 -5.85 4.68
C ALA A 17 4.94 -5.15 3.78
N SER A 18 5.39 -4.45 2.73
CA SER A 18 4.49 -3.81 1.77
C SER A 18 3.67 -4.83 0.98
N GLY A 19 4.28 -5.95 0.56
CA GLY A 19 3.59 -7.05 -0.13
C GLY A 19 2.52 -7.73 0.75
N GLN A 20 2.84 -7.98 2.03
CA GLN A 20 1.85 -8.52 2.97
C GLN A 20 0.69 -7.53 3.19
N THR A 21 1.02 -6.24 3.34
CA THR A 21 0.01 -5.18 3.51
C THR A 21 -0.88 -5.05 2.28
N ALA A 22 -0.32 -5.13 1.07
CA ALA A 22 -1.06 -5.12 -0.19
C ALA A 22 -2.06 -6.28 -0.28
N SER A 23 -1.62 -7.48 0.14
CA SER A 23 -2.46 -8.68 0.14
C SER A 23 -3.66 -8.52 1.07
N THR A 24 -3.41 -8.09 2.32
CA THR A 24 -4.48 -7.81 3.29
C THR A 24 -5.40 -6.69 2.84
N LEU A 25 -4.86 -5.64 2.21
CA LEU A 25 -5.65 -4.55 1.63
C LEU A 25 -6.61 -5.07 0.55
N GLN A 26 -6.18 -6.00 -0.29
CA GLN A 26 -7.02 -6.60 -1.33
C GLN A 26 -8.14 -7.47 -0.74
N GLU A 27 -7.87 -8.21 0.34
CA GLU A 27 -8.89 -8.94 1.09
C GLU A 27 -9.93 -7.98 1.68
N MET A 28 -9.49 -6.87 2.28
CA MET A 28 -10.39 -5.84 2.81
C MET A 28 -11.28 -5.22 1.73
N LYS A 29 -10.69 -4.82 0.58
CA LYS A 29 -11.44 -4.31 -0.57
C LYS A 29 -12.51 -5.30 -1.04
N THR A 30 -12.16 -6.58 -1.09
CA THR A 30 -13.09 -7.66 -1.45
C THR A 30 -14.23 -7.79 -0.44
N ALA A 31 -13.91 -7.82 0.86
CA ALA A 31 -14.91 -7.92 1.92
C ALA A 31 -15.91 -6.74 1.90
N PHE A 32 -15.41 -5.51 1.73
CA PHE A 32 -16.27 -4.33 1.62
C PHE A 32 -17.14 -4.34 0.37
N SER A 33 -16.63 -4.86 -0.75
CA SER A 33 -17.44 -5.09 -1.96
C SER A 33 -18.57 -6.07 -1.71
N VAL A 34 -18.31 -7.19 -1.01
CA VAL A 34 -19.34 -8.17 -0.62
C VAL A 34 -20.41 -7.54 0.28
N ILE A 35 -20.00 -6.73 1.27
CA ILE A 35 -20.93 -5.99 2.14
C ILE A 35 -21.80 -5.05 1.28
N GLY A 36 -21.19 -4.29 0.38
CA GLY A 36 -21.92 -3.37 -0.51
C GLY A 36 -22.98 -4.10 -1.35
N GLN A 37 -22.61 -5.25 -1.93
CA GLN A 37 -23.56 -6.08 -2.67
C GLN A 37 -24.71 -6.60 -1.79
N ALA A 38 -24.44 -6.99 -0.54
CA ALA A 38 -25.47 -7.43 0.39
C ALA A 38 -26.43 -6.28 0.75
N VAL A 39 -25.89 -5.09 1.01
CA VAL A 39 -26.68 -3.87 1.25
C VAL A 39 -27.54 -3.53 0.02
N ASP A 40 -27.01 -3.63 -1.19
CA ASP A 40 -27.77 -3.39 -2.41
C ASP A 40 -28.89 -4.42 -2.63
N ARG A 41 -28.62 -5.71 -2.38
CA ARG A 41 -29.65 -6.77 -2.44
C ARG A 41 -30.76 -6.56 -1.42
N SER A 42 -30.46 -5.94 -0.27
CA SER A 42 -31.47 -5.64 0.75
C SER A 42 -32.61 -4.77 0.25
N LYS A 43 -32.39 -3.98 -0.81
CA LYS A 43 -33.42 -3.16 -1.48
C LYS A 43 -34.57 -3.99 -2.02
N GLY A 44 -34.41 -5.29 -2.26
CA GLY A 44 -35.49 -6.13 -2.78
C GLY A 44 -36.51 -6.55 -1.71
N TYR A 45 -36.05 -6.83 -0.49
CA TYR A 45 -36.87 -7.46 0.56
C TYR A 45 -37.04 -6.59 1.81
N TRP A 46 -36.18 -5.59 2.03
CA TRP A 46 -36.27 -4.68 3.17
C TRP A 46 -36.61 -3.26 2.70
N GLN A 47 -37.90 -2.94 2.83
CA GLN A 47 -38.51 -1.69 2.39
C GLN A 47 -38.90 -0.81 3.58
N GLY A 48 -39.13 0.48 3.29
CA GLY A 48 -39.59 1.47 4.26
C GLY A 48 -38.50 2.41 4.74
N GLU A 49 -38.92 3.39 5.54
CA GLU A 49 -38.08 4.52 5.97
C GLU A 49 -36.84 4.08 6.75
N ALA A 50 -36.98 3.10 7.65
CA ALA A 50 -35.84 2.55 8.39
C ALA A 50 -34.80 1.92 7.46
N ALA A 51 -35.24 1.15 6.46
CA ALA A 51 -34.36 0.51 5.50
C ALA A 51 -33.58 1.54 4.66
N GLU A 52 -34.26 2.62 4.27
CA GLU A 52 -33.63 3.72 3.53
C GLU A 52 -32.60 4.48 4.37
N ASN A 53 -32.95 4.80 5.63
CA ASN A 53 -32.02 5.46 6.55
C ASN A 53 -30.75 4.63 6.78
N HIS A 54 -30.87 3.31 7.00
CA HIS A 54 -29.71 2.46 7.19
C HIS A 54 -28.84 2.34 5.92
N ARG A 55 -29.45 2.27 4.74
CA ARG A 55 -28.70 2.28 3.47
C ARG A 55 -27.97 3.60 3.24
N LYS A 56 -28.59 4.73 3.60
CA LYS A 56 -27.95 6.05 3.56
C LYS A 56 -26.73 6.11 4.48
N VAL A 57 -26.88 5.71 5.74
CA VAL A 57 -25.76 5.66 6.70
C VAL A 57 -24.62 4.76 6.20
N TYR A 58 -24.94 3.63 5.59
CA TYR A 58 -23.93 2.78 4.97
C TYR A 58 -23.22 3.48 3.80
N GLY A 59 -23.97 4.19 2.95
CA GLY A 59 -23.42 4.98 1.84
C GLY A 59 -22.41 6.02 2.32
N ASP A 60 -22.76 6.78 3.36
CA ASP A 60 -21.88 7.78 3.96
C ASP A 60 -20.59 7.14 4.52
N MET A 61 -20.72 5.99 5.21
CA MET A 61 -19.56 5.24 5.73
C MET A 61 -18.68 4.67 4.61
N LYS A 62 -19.27 4.23 3.50
CA LYS A 62 -18.55 3.61 2.38
C LYS A 62 -17.53 4.57 1.75
N GLU A 63 -17.85 5.85 1.70
CA GLU A 63 -16.92 6.87 1.20
C GLU A 63 -15.68 6.96 2.08
N THR A 64 -15.86 7.09 3.40
CA THR A 64 -14.76 7.13 4.37
C THR A 64 -13.89 5.87 4.32
N VAL A 65 -14.52 4.70 4.21
CA VAL A 65 -13.78 3.43 4.08
C VAL A 65 -12.96 3.42 2.80
N SER A 66 -13.53 3.88 1.68
CA SER A 66 -12.83 3.92 0.40
C SER A 66 -11.61 4.84 0.47
N GLU A 67 -11.73 6.00 1.11
CA GLU A 67 -10.61 6.91 1.35
C GLU A 67 -9.48 6.24 2.17
N ILE A 68 -9.83 5.57 3.27
CA ILE A 68 -8.85 4.86 4.11
C ILE A 68 -8.12 3.78 3.30
N LEU A 69 -8.86 2.97 2.54
CA LEU A 69 -8.26 1.90 1.72
C LEU A 69 -7.35 2.46 0.62
N ASN A 70 -7.68 3.62 0.05
CA ASN A 70 -6.84 4.29 -0.95
C ASN A 70 -5.55 4.83 -0.32
N ARG A 71 -5.62 5.46 0.85
CA ARG A 71 -4.43 5.94 1.57
C ARG A 71 -3.49 4.82 1.97
N ILE A 72 -4.03 3.65 2.35
CA ILE A 72 -3.20 2.47 2.62
C ILE A 72 -2.53 1.98 1.33
N GLN A 73 -3.23 2.02 0.19
CA GLN A 73 -2.62 1.69 -1.10
C GLN A 73 -1.46 2.62 -1.43
N GLU A 74 -1.64 3.93 -1.28
CA GLU A 74 -0.58 4.92 -1.51
C GLU A 74 0.67 4.61 -0.67
N HIS A 75 0.51 4.30 0.62
CA HIS A 75 1.63 3.92 1.47
C HIS A 75 2.31 2.61 1.06
N VAL A 76 1.55 1.63 0.57
CA VAL A 76 2.12 0.39 0.00
C VAL A 76 2.97 0.72 -1.22
N ASP A 77 2.44 1.52 -2.14
CA ASP A 77 3.12 1.88 -3.38
C ASP A 77 4.37 2.73 -3.11
N ASP A 78 4.31 3.63 -2.13
CA ASP A 78 5.46 4.42 -1.65
C ASP A 78 6.57 3.51 -1.12
N LEU A 79 6.24 2.54 -0.25
CA LEU A 79 7.22 1.63 0.33
C LEU A 79 7.88 0.74 -0.72
N GLN A 80 7.12 0.29 -1.72
CA GLN A 80 7.65 -0.49 -2.85
C GLN A 80 8.59 0.36 -3.71
N THR A 81 8.19 1.60 -4.03
CA THR A 81 9.00 2.55 -4.80
C THR A 81 10.30 2.88 -4.09
N MET A 82 10.23 3.10 -2.76
CA MET A 82 11.41 3.28 -1.93
C MET A 82 12.32 2.05 -2.03
N ALA A 83 11.80 0.84 -1.82
CA ALA A 83 12.64 -0.35 -1.87
C ALA A 83 13.35 -0.52 -3.22
N GLN A 84 12.64 -0.31 -4.33
CA GLN A 84 13.21 -0.37 -5.68
C GLN A 84 14.32 0.67 -5.88
N THR A 85 14.07 1.92 -5.52
CA THR A 85 15.05 3.02 -5.70
C THR A 85 16.37 2.74 -4.97
N TYR A 86 16.30 2.10 -3.79
CA TYR A 86 17.49 1.74 -3.04
C TYR A 86 18.25 0.57 -3.66
N GLU A 87 17.55 -0.45 -4.17
CA GLU A 87 18.20 -1.56 -4.87
C GLU A 87 18.96 -1.07 -6.10
N GLU A 88 18.34 -0.22 -6.92
CA GLU A 88 18.98 0.39 -8.09
C GLU A 88 20.21 1.24 -7.71
N GLY A 89 20.10 2.03 -6.64
CA GLY A 89 21.21 2.83 -6.13
C GLY A 89 22.39 1.99 -5.62
N GLU A 90 22.11 0.90 -4.90
CA GLU A 90 23.15 -0.01 -4.43
C GLU A 90 23.82 -0.75 -5.59
N GLU A 91 23.08 -1.16 -6.62
CA GLU A 91 23.61 -1.80 -7.81
C GLU A 91 24.54 -0.84 -8.56
N ALA A 92 24.13 0.39 -8.80
CA ALA A 92 24.96 1.41 -9.46
C ALA A 92 26.26 1.71 -8.67
N VAL A 93 26.20 1.74 -7.33
CA VAL A 93 27.39 1.91 -6.49
C VAL A 93 28.31 0.69 -6.57
N LYS A 94 27.77 -0.53 -6.61
CA LYS A 94 28.56 -1.76 -6.79
C LYS A 94 29.25 -1.80 -8.15
N GLU A 95 28.55 -1.40 -9.22
CA GLU A 95 29.13 -1.29 -10.55
C GLU A 95 30.28 -0.28 -10.59
N LEU A 96 30.08 0.91 -10.03
CA LEU A 96 31.12 1.94 -9.94
C LEU A 96 32.33 1.47 -9.10
N ALA A 97 32.08 0.77 -7.99
CA ALA A 97 33.12 0.20 -7.14
C ALA A 97 33.90 -0.93 -7.84
N ALA A 98 33.25 -1.70 -8.70
CA ALA A 98 33.89 -2.74 -9.51
C ALA A 98 34.72 -2.16 -10.67
N ASP A 99 34.33 -0.99 -11.20
CA ASP A 99 35.04 -0.27 -12.27
C ASP A 99 36.23 0.56 -11.76
N LEU A 100 36.31 0.80 -10.45
CA LEU A 100 37.47 1.43 -9.82
C LEU A 100 38.69 0.49 -9.89
N PRO A 101 39.78 0.87 -10.59
CA PRO A 101 40.95 0.01 -10.72
C PRO A 101 41.58 -0.24 -9.35
N SER A 102 41.85 -1.51 -9.03
CA SER A 102 42.39 -1.96 -7.75
C SER A 102 43.83 -1.52 -7.47
N ASP A 103 44.42 -0.66 -8.31
CA ASP A 103 45.86 -0.47 -8.41
C ASP A 103 46.27 1.01 -8.43
N VAL A 104 45.82 1.76 -7.41
CA VAL A 104 46.44 3.05 -7.05
C VAL A 104 46.89 3.00 -5.60
N ILE A 105 47.92 2.17 -5.35
CA ILE A 105 48.89 2.39 -4.28
C ILE A 105 50.27 2.21 -4.91
N ILE A 106 50.98 3.33 -5.15
CA ILE A 106 52.41 3.36 -5.51
C ILE A 106 53.19 3.72 -4.25
#